data_AF-A0A3D2FCK9-F1
#
_entry.id   AF-A0A3D2FCK9-F1
#
_cell.length_a   1.000
_cell.length_b   1.000
_cell.length_c   1.000
_cell.angle_alpha   90.00
_cell.angle_beta   90.00
_cell.angle_gamma   90.00
#
_symmetry.space_group_name_H-M   'P 1'
#
loop_
_entity.id
_entity.type
_entity.pdbx_description
1 polymer ?
#
loop_
_entity_poly.entity_id
_entity_poly.type
_entity_poly.pdbx_seq_one_letter_code
_entity_poly.pdbx_strand_id
1 'polypeptide(L)'
;MKDLAQANIGKFADPALTAKGEDRATVALNNPETLWFNTGTLCNIECVNCYIASSPSNDALVYITADEVQDYLGQIKDRNWPIKEIAFTGGEPFMNPQMIEITRASLEAGYQVLILTNAMRPMMRKSVQNGLLDLNTTYPGKLTLRISVDHYDPALHDAERGAGAFSKTVIGMDWLQKNGFKMAVAGRSIFEHSEADSRAGYAAFYTEHGYEIDANNPGMTVLFPEMDETIEVPEITTACWGILNKSPDSIMCSSSRMVVKRKGAEKPAVLACTLLPYEAEFELGTTLADAEKDVALNHPHCAKFCVLGGASCSA
;
A
#
# COMPACT_ATOMS: atom_id res chain seq x y z
N MET A 1 -19.07 20.05 -4.63
CA MET A 1 -18.00 20.37 -5.60
C MET A 1 -17.46 21.74 -5.25
N LYS A 2 -16.36 21.80 -4.49
CA LYS A 2 -15.55 23.02 -4.44
C LYS A 2 -14.69 22.98 -5.69
N ASP A 3 -14.75 24.03 -6.50
CA ASP A 3 -13.76 24.34 -7.53
C ASP A 3 -12.38 24.37 -6.86
N LEU A 4 -11.71 23.22 -6.86
CA LEU A 4 -10.27 23.16 -6.61
C LEU A 4 -9.63 23.54 -7.95
N ALA A 5 -8.79 24.57 -7.94
CA ALA A 5 -7.97 24.92 -9.08
C ALA A 5 -7.32 23.63 -9.61
N GLN A 6 -7.66 23.24 -10.83
CA GLN A 6 -7.19 21.99 -11.41
C GLN A 6 -5.68 22.16 -11.63
N ALA A 7 -4.86 21.63 -10.73
CA ALA A 7 -3.44 21.50 -11.00
C ALA A 7 -3.26 20.52 -12.16
N ASN A 8 -2.16 20.63 -12.91
CA ASN A 8 -1.83 19.71 -14.00
C ASN A 8 -2.79 19.75 -15.21
N ILE A 9 -3.51 20.87 -15.46
CA ILE A 9 -4.38 21.02 -16.65
C ILE A 9 -3.61 20.68 -17.94
N GLY A 10 -4.18 19.77 -18.72
CA GLY A 10 -3.63 19.32 -20.01
C GLY A 10 -2.45 18.35 -19.92
N LYS A 11 -1.93 18.08 -18.72
CA LYS A 11 -0.92 17.05 -18.47
C LYS A 11 -1.59 15.70 -18.22
N PHE A 12 -0.81 14.63 -18.42
CA PHE A 12 -1.21 13.25 -18.15
C PHE A 12 -2.44 12.75 -18.94
N ALA A 13 -2.76 13.39 -20.06
CA ALA A 13 -3.89 13.02 -20.90
C ALA A 13 -3.54 11.97 -21.98
N ASP A 14 -2.25 11.79 -22.27
CA ASP A 14 -1.75 10.88 -23.30
C ASP A 14 -0.64 9.99 -22.70
N PRO A 15 -0.79 8.65 -22.74
CA PRO A 15 0.20 7.73 -22.18
C PRO A 15 1.49 7.66 -23.01
N ALA A 16 1.50 8.12 -24.27
CA ALA A 16 2.68 8.17 -25.10
C ALA A 16 3.40 9.52 -25.04
N LEU A 17 2.65 10.63 -24.90
CA LEU A 17 3.19 11.99 -25.01
C LEU A 17 2.88 12.88 -23.80
N THR A 18 3.80 13.77 -23.46
CA THR A 18 3.56 14.85 -22.49
C THR A 18 2.72 15.97 -23.11
N ALA A 19 2.23 16.90 -22.30
CA ALA A 19 1.57 18.12 -22.76
C ALA A 19 2.46 18.98 -23.67
N LYS A 20 3.78 18.76 -23.65
CA LYS A 20 4.77 19.43 -24.51
C LYS A 20 5.09 18.64 -25.79
N GLY A 21 4.49 17.47 -25.99
CA GLY A 21 4.74 16.58 -27.14
C GLY A 21 6.04 15.78 -27.02
N GLU A 22 6.57 15.61 -25.81
CA GLU A 22 7.78 14.79 -25.56
C GLU A 22 7.39 13.35 -25.25
N ASP A 23 8.25 12.38 -25.59
CA ASP A 23 8.03 10.97 -25.28
C ASP A 23 7.93 10.76 -23.76
N ARG A 24 6.79 10.22 -23.32
CA ARG A 24 6.55 9.87 -21.93
C ARG A 24 7.39 8.67 -21.52
N ALA A 25 7.91 8.71 -20.30
CA ALA A 25 8.62 7.57 -19.73
C ALA A 25 7.68 6.38 -19.52
N THR A 26 8.15 5.20 -19.93
CA THR A 26 7.53 3.91 -19.65
C THR A 26 8.42 3.07 -18.73
N VAL A 27 7.80 2.16 -17.97
CA VAL A 27 8.47 1.25 -17.06
C VAL A 27 8.02 -0.17 -17.38
N ALA A 28 8.97 -1.02 -17.80
CA ALA A 28 8.72 -2.43 -18.01
C ALA A 28 8.61 -3.18 -16.67
N LEU A 29 7.83 -4.26 -16.65
CA LEU A 29 7.89 -5.20 -15.53
C LEU A 29 9.23 -5.93 -15.56
N ASN A 30 10.00 -5.80 -14.48
CA ASN A 30 11.30 -6.42 -14.35
C ASN A 30 11.47 -6.96 -12.93
N ASN A 31 11.65 -8.28 -12.81
CA ASN A 31 11.86 -8.97 -11.53
C ASN A 31 10.78 -8.63 -10.47
N PRO A 32 9.50 -9.00 -10.69
CA PRO A 32 8.43 -8.73 -9.74
C PRO A 32 8.71 -9.43 -8.40
N GLU A 33 8.85 -8.64 -7.33
CA GLU A 33 9.19 -9.13 -5.98
C GLU A 33 7.98 -9.16 -5.05
N THR A 34 6.95 -8.34 -5.32
CA THR A 34 5.75 -8.23 -4.47
C THR A 34 4.47 -8.29 -5.29
N LEU A 35 3.54 -9.15 -4.90
CA LEU A 35 2.16 -9.10 -5.39
C LEU A 35 1.25 -8.56 -4.29
N TRP A 36 0.59 -7.45 -4.59
CA TRP A 36 -0.35 -6.81 -3.69
C TRP A 36 -1.77 -7.31 -3.94
N PHE A 37 -2.56 -7.39 -2.88
CA PHE A 37 -4.00 -7.59 -2.94
C PHE A 37 -4.70 -6.47 -2.17
N ASN A 38 -5.61 -5.78 -2.84
CA ASN A 38 -6.59 -4.93 -2.17
C ASN A 38 -7.73 -5.82 -1.67
N THR A 39 -7.96 -5.78 -0.37
CA THR A 39 -8.92 -6.66 0.30
C THR A 39 -10.33 -6.09 0.37
N GLY A 40 -10.62 -5.01 -0.38
CA GLY A 40 -11.89 -4.27 -0.45
C GLY A 40 -11.75 -2.83 0.05
N THR A 41 -12.73 -1.95 -0.21
CA THR A 41 -12.71 -0.53 0.24
C THR A 41 -13.44 -0.27 1.56
N LEU A 42 -14.14 -1.27 2.10
CA LEU A 42 -14.82 -1.12 3.37
C LEU A 42 -13.82 -1.04 4.52
N CYS A 43 -13.94 0.02 5.33
CA CYS A 43 -13.09 0.26 6.50
C CYS A 43 -13.94 0.65 7.71
N ASN A 44 -13.44 0.37 8.92
CA ASN A 44 -14.11 0.75 10.17
C ASN A 44 -13.95 2.25 10.52
N ILE A 45 -13.15 2.99 9.75
CA ILE A 45 -12.92 4.44 9.86
C ILE A 45 -12.95 5.06 8.46
N GLU A 46 -13.05 6.38 8.40
CA GLU A 46 -13.03 7.17 7.17
C GLU A 46 -11.97 8.26 7.37
N CYS A 47 -10.75 8.00 6.91
CA CYS A 47 -9.61 8.92 7.12
C CYS A 47 -9.74 10.11 6.17
N VAL A 48 -9.30 11.29 6.60
CA VAL A 48 -9.42 12.55 5.83
C VAL A 48 -8.74 12.45 4.46
N ASN A 49 -7.56 11.84 4.40
CA ASN A 49 -6.71 11.73 3.21
C ASN A 49 -6.54 10.27 2.75
N CYS A 50 -7.58 9.43 2.89
CA CYS A 50 -7.53 8.05 2.41
C CYS A 50 -7.42 7.99 0.88
N TYR A 51 -6.29 7.52 0.35
CA TYR A 51 -6.00 7.50 -1.10
C TYR A 51 -6.97 6.64 -1.93
N ILE A 52 -7.62 5.65 -1.33
CA ILE A 52 -8.66 4.83 -1.99
C ILE A 52 -10.07 5.18 -1.52
N ALA A 53 -10.24 6.29 -0.79
CA ALA A 53 -11.51 6.73 -0.23
C ALA A 53 -12.24 5.64 0.58
N SER A 54 -11.50 4.82 1.33
CA SER A 54 -12.10 3.77 2.16
C SER A 54 -12.94 4.36 3.27
N SER A 55 -14.10 3.77 3.50
CA SER A 55 -15.04 4.19 4.53
C SER A 55 -15.94 3.03 4.96
N PRO A 56 -16.79 3.18 5.98
CA PRO A 56 -17.77 2.17 6.34
C PRO A 56 -18.83 1.88 5.26
N SER A 57 -18.90 2.70 4.21
CA SER A 57 -19.93 2.62 3.17
C SER A 57 -19.39 2.52 1.75
N ASN A 58 -18.10 2.78 1.51
CA ASN A 58 -17.51 2.63 0.17
C ASN A 58 -17.27 1.15 -0.14
N ASP A 59 -18.08 0.59 -1.04
CA ASP A 59 -17.98 -0.79 -1.52
C ASP A 59 -17.59 -0.89 -3.01
N ALA A 60 -16.92 0.14 -3.56
CA ALA A 60 -16.45 0.14 -4.94
C ALA A 60 -15.51 -1.03 -5.25
N LEU A 61 -14.62 -1.36 -4.30
CA LEU A 61 -13.87 -2.61 -4.32
C LEU A 61 -14.45 -3.55 -3.25
N VAL A 62 -14.78 -4.76 -3.66
CA VAL A 62 -15.36 -5.78 -2.77
C VAL A 62 -14.27 -6.68 -2.23
N TYR A 63 -14.62 -7.43 -1.18
CA TYR A 63 -13.71 -8.38 -0.57
C TYR A 63 -13.26 -9.44 -1.57
N ILE A 64 -11.95 -9.53 -1.76
CA ILE A 64 -11.34 -10.66 -2.46
C ILE A 64 -11.47 -11.92 -1.61
N THR A 65 -11.62 -13.05 -2.27
CA THR A 65 -11.76 -14.36 -1.62
C THR A 65 -10.43 -15.11 -1.52
N ALA A 66 -10.35 -16.10 -0.62
CA ALA A 66 -9.21 -17.00 -0.51
C ALA A 66 -8.97 -17.78 -1.82
N ASP A 67 -10.03 -18.24 -2.49
CA ASP A 67 -9.94 -18.95 -3.77
C ASP A 67 -9.37 -18.06 -4.88
N GLU A 68 -9.80 -16.79 -4.96
CA GLU A 68 -9.22 -15.83 -5.90
C GLU A 68 -7.74 -15.57 -5.61
N VAL A 69 -7.35 -15.43 -4.34
CA VAL A 69 -5.92 -15.30 -3.99
C VAL A 69 -5.14 -16.55 -4.38
N GLN A 70 -5.65 -17.75 -4.06
CA GLN A 70 -5.01 -19.03 -4.41
C GLN A 70 -4.81 -19.18 -5.92
N ASP A 71 -5.77 -18.75 -6.74
CA ASP A 71 -5.65 -18.72 -8.19
C ASP A 71 -4.44 -17.88 -8.63
N TYR A 72 -4.30 -16.64 -8.12
CA TYR A 72 -3.13 -15.82 -8.42
C TYR A 72 -1.82 -16.39 -7.87
N LEU A 73 -1.82 -17.06 -6.71
CA LEU A 73 -0.63 -17.77 -6.23
C LEU A 73 -0.22 -18.92 -7.18
N GLY A 74 -1.20 -19.58 -7.80
CA GLY A 74 -0.96 -20.53 -8.90
C GLY A 74 -0.33 -19.85 -10.12
N GLN A 75 -0.88 -18.71 -10.54
CA GLN A 75 -0.34 -17.93 -11.66
C GLN A 75 1.11 -17.49 -11.41
N ILE A 76 1.50 -17.09 -10.17
CA ILE A 76 2.90 -16.76 -9.84
C ILE A 76 3.83 -17.93 -10.19
N LYS A 77 3.43 -19.15 -9.83
CA LYS A 77 4.21 -20.37 -10.09
C LYS A 77 4.29 -20.66 -11.59
N ASP A 78 3.16 -20.61 -12.30
CA ASP A 78 3.10 -20.88 -13.74
C ASP A 78 3.95 -19.88 -14.56
N ARG A 79 4.03 -18.63 -14.10
CA ARG A 79 4.82 -17.57 -14.72
C ARG A 79 6.28 -17.55 -14.26
N ASN A 80 6.66 -18.35 -13.27
CA ASN A 80 7.97 -18.29 -12.61
C ASN A 80 8.34 -16.87 -12.14
N TRP A 81 7.36 -16.11 -11.64
CA TRP A 81 7.64 -14.79 -11.08
C TRP A 81 8.45 -14.94 -9.78
N PRO A 82 9.54 -14.19 -9.58
CA PRO A 82 10.43 -14.29 -8.41
C PRO A 82 9.85 -13.59 -7.16
N ILE A 83 8.53 -13.68 -6.96
CA ILE A 83 7.82 -13.05 -5.84
C ILE A 83 8.36 -13.58 -4.52
N LYS A 84 8.70 -12.65 -3.62
CA LYS A 84 9.17 -12.91 -2.25
C LYS A 84 8.06 -12.63 -1.23
N GLU A 85 7.24 -11.62 -1.49
CA GLU A 85 6.24 -11.11 -0.56
C GLU A 85 4.85 -11.02 -1.20
N ILE A 86 3.84 -11.49 -0.47
CA ILE A 86 2.44 -11.20 -0.74
C ILE A 86 1.97 -10.14 0.25
N ALA A 87 1.52 -9.00 -0.26
CA ALA A 87 1.15 -7.87 0.57
C ALA A 87 -0.35 -7.58 0.48
N PHE A 88 -0.97 -7.28 1.62
CA PHE A 88 -2.40 -7.03 1.75
C PHE A 88 -2.65 -5.61 2.23
N THR A 89 -3.55 -4.92 1.53
CA THR A 89 -4.02 -3.57 1.85
C THR A 89 -5.51 -3.47 1.53
N GLY A 90 -6.03 -2.26 1.36
CA GLY A 90 -7.42 -2.00 1.01
C GLY A 90 -8.31 -1.95 2.24
N GLY A 91 -9.19 -0.95 2.29
CA GLY A 91 -10.09 -0.77 3.41
C GLY A 91 -9.33 -0.91 4.72
N GLU A 92 -9.92 -1.68 5.63
CA GLU A 92 -9.15 -2.35 6.67
C GLU A 92 -9.13 -3.86 6.34
N PRO A 93 -7.96 -4.50 6.13
CA PRO A 93 -7.93 -5.91 5.72
C PRO A 93 -8.64 -6.86 6.66
N PHE A 94 -8.60 -6.58 7.96
CA PHE A 94 -9.35 -7.37 8.94
C PHE A 94 -10.86 -7.09 8.93
N MET A 95 -11.41 -6.33 7.99
CA MET A 95 -12.85 -6.31 7.67
C MET A 95 -13.25 -7.48 6.77
N ASN A 96 -12.34 -7.98 5.94
CA ASN A 96 -12.58 -9.13 5.09
C ASN A 96 -12.73 -10.41 5.96
N PRO A 97 -13.87 -11.12 5.91
CA PRO A 97 -14.11 -12.30 6.73
C PRO A 97 -13.15 -13.47 6.42
N GLN A 98 -12.53 -13.49 5.25
CA GLN A 98 -11.60 -14.53 4.82
C GLN A 98 -10.12 -14.14 5.01
N MET A 99 -9.82 -13.00 5.65
CA MET A 99 -8.43 -12.50 5.77
C MET A 99 -7.46 -13.49 6.44
N ILE A 100 -7.93 -14.29 7.41
CA ILE A 100 -7.09 -15.33 8.03
C ILE A 100 -6.77 -16.44 7.04
N GLU A 101 -7.74 -16.88 6.25
CA GLU A 101 -7.56 -17.95 5.26
C GLU A 101 -6.70 -17.47 4.08
N ILE A 102 -6.93 -16.24 3.62
CA ILE A 102 -6.10 -15.58 2.61
C ILE A 102 -4.64 -15.52 3.07
N THR A 103 -4.40 -15.10 4.32
CA THR A 103 -3.05 -15.05 4.89
C THR A 103 -2.43 -16.45 4.97
N ARG A 104 -3.21 -17.45 5.40
CA ARG A 104 -2.76 -18.85 5.47
C ARG A 104 -2.32 -19.36 4.10
N ALA A 105 -3.14 -19.18 3.07
CA ALA A 105 -2.83 -19.63 1.71
C ALA A 105 -1.51 -19.05 1.19
N SER A 106 -1.27 -17.75 1.41
CA SER A 106 0.00 -17.11 1.03
C SER A 106 1.21 -17.64 1.80
N LEU A 107 1.06 -17.88 3.11
CA LEU A 107 2.14 -18.43 3.95
C LEU A 107 2.43 -19.90 3.60
N GLU A 108 1.41 -20.72 3.38
CA GLU A 108 1.54 -22.12 2.93
C GLU A 108 2.21 -22.24 1.57
N ALA A 109 1.95 -21.28 0.68
CA ALA A 109 2.61 -21.20 -0.61
C ALA A 109 4.10 -20.80 -0.52
N GLY A 110 4.58 -20.41 0.67
CA GLY A 110 6.00 -20.18 0.97
C GLY A 110 6.43 -18.71 1.00
N TYR A 111 5.52 -17.76 0.80
CA TYR A 111 5.83 -16.33 0.71
C TYR A 111 5.96 -15.68 2.09
N GLN A 112 6.69 -14.56 2.16
CA GLN A 112 6.51 -13.61 3.26
C GLN A 112 5.14 -12.94 3.10
N VAL A 113 4.48 -12.64 4.21
CA VAL A 113 3.22 -11.89 4.18
C VAL A 113 3.35 -10.57 4.92
N LEU A 114 2.91 -9.50 4.26
CA LEU A 114 2.77 -8.16 4.82
C LEU A 114 1.28 -7.78 4.86
N ILE A 115 0.76 -7.35 6.00
CA ILE A 115 -0.62 -6.83 6.11
C ILE A 115 -0.58 -5.40 6.62
N LEU A 116 -1.10 -4.45 5.84
CA LEU A 116 -1.27 -3.05 6.24
C LEU A 116 -2.60 -2.91 6.99
N THR A 117 -2.56 -2.53 8.27
CA THR A 117 -3.75 -2.43 9.12
C THR A 117 -3.74 -1.15 9.96
N ASN A 118 -4.91 -0.68 10.36
CA ASN A 118 -5.05 0.34 11.41
C ASN A 118 -4.92 -0.23 12.83
N ALA A 119 -4.78 -1.56 12.98
CA ALA A 119 -4.67 -2.27 14.25
C ALA A 119 -5.85 -2.06 15.23
N MET A 120 -7.00 -1.57 14.75
CA MET A 120 -8.15 -1.27 15.61
C MET A 120 -9.11 -2.46 15.74
N ARG A 121 -10.39 -2.17 16.00
CA ARG A 121 -11.44 -3.13 16.36
C ARG A 121 -11.56 -4.35 15.43
N PRO A 122 -11.49 -4.23 14.09
CA PRO A 122 -11.64 -5.41 13.23
C PRO A 122 -10.57 -6.47 13.46
N MET A 123 -9.31 -6.05 13.68
CA MET A 123 -8.19 -6.92 14.05
C MET A 123 -8.39 -7.55 15.44
N MET A 124 -8.96 -6.77 16.37
CA MET A 124 -9.16 -7.17 17.76
C MET A 124 -10.37 -8.08 18.00
N ARG A 125 -11.08 -8.51 16.95
CA ARG A 125 -12.14 -9.53 17.07
C ARG A 125 -11.53 -10.86 17.49
N LYS A 126 -12.16 -11.56 18.44
CA LYS A 126 -11.63 -12.82 19.00
C LYS A 126 -11.28 -13.88 17.94
N SER A 127 -12.10 -14.02 16.90
CA SER A 127 -11.82 -14.94 15.79
C SER A 127 -10.59 -14.55 14.99
N VAL A 128 -10.39 -13.26 14.73
CA VAL A 128 -9.22 -12.72 14.02
C VAL A 128 -7.96 -12.88 14.87
N GLN A 129 -8.02 -12.52 16.15
CA GLN A 129 -6.91 -12.71 17.09
C GLN A 129 -6.47 -14.17 17.18
N ASN A 130 -7.42 -15.11 17.34
CA ASN A 130 -7.12 -16.54 17.35
C ASN A 130 -6.47 -17.00 16.04
N GLY A 131 -6.98 -16.52 14.90
CA GLY A 131 -6.41 -16.82 13.59
C GLY A 131 -4.99 -16.28 13.44
N LEU A 132 -4.74 -15.04 13.84
CA LEU A 132 -3.41 -14.43 13.81
C LEU A 132 -2.41 -15.19 14.70
N LEU A 133 -2.82 -15.59 15.90
CA LEU A 133 -1.96 -16.37 16.81
C LEU A 133 -1.57 -17.73 16.21
N ASP A 134 -2.55 -18.41 15.60
CA ASP A 134 -2.31 -19.67 14.89
C ASP A 134 -1.33 -19.48 13.72
N LEU A 135 -1.53 -18.44 12.91
CA LEU A 135 -0.65 -18.12 11.78
C LEU A 135 0.79 -17.80 12.26
N ASN A 136 0.94 -16.98 13.30
CA ASN A 136 2.27 -16.63 13.81
C ASN A 136 3.01 -17.83 14.42
N THR A 137 2.26 -18.75 15.06
CA THR A 137 2.81 -19.98 15.63
C THR A 137 3.21 -20.97 14.54
N THR A 138 2.39 -21.09 13.49
CA THR A 138 2.60 -22.06 12.41
C THR A 138 3.69 -21.61 11.43
N TYR A 139 3.80 -20.30 11.18
CA TYR A 139 4.76 -19.71 10.24
C TYR A 139 5.63 -18.63 10.91
N PRO A 140 6.47 -18.99 11.89
CA PRO A 140 7.23 -18.02 12.67
C PRO A 140 8.14 -17.17 11.78
N GLY A 141 8.09 -15.84 11.97
CA GLY A 141 8.92 -14.87 11.24
C GLY A 141 8.48 -14.61 9.79
N LYS A 142 7.37 -15.18 9.33
CA LYS A 142 6.85 -14.99 7.97
C LYS A 142 5.80 -13.90 7.82
N LEU A 143 5.13 -13.51 8.91
CA LEU A 143 4.06 -12.52 8.92
C LEU A 143 4.53 -11.20 9.56
N THR A 144 4.38 -10.10 8.82
CA THR A 144 4.61 -8.73 9.30
C THR A 144 3.32 -7.92 9.23
N LEU A 145 2.99 -7.21 10.31
CA LEU A 145 1.88 -6.28 10.35
C LEU A 145 2.46 -4.87 10.24
N ARG A 146 2.06 -4.10 9.23
CA ARG A 146 2.42 -2.68 9.12
C ARG A 146 1.26 -1.84 9.62
N ILE A 147 1.45 -1.21 10.78
CA ILE A 147 0.42 -0.45 11.46
C ILE A 147 0.45 0.98 10.95
N SER A 148 -0.73 1.49 10.62
CA SER A 148 -0.89 2.87 10.20
C SER A 148 -0.92 3.81 11.41
N VAL A 149 0.19 4.48 11.67
CA VAL A 149 0.36 5.48 12.72
C VAL A 149 0.77 6.78 12.05
N ASP A 150 -0.20 7.62 11.66
CA ASP A 150 0.10 8.82 10.86
C ASP A 150 0.98 9.84 11.58
N HIS A 151 0.89 9.87 12.92
CA HIS A 151 1.74 10.64 13.79
C HIS A 151 1.86 9.98 15.17
N TYR A 152 2.97 10.22 15.87
CA TYR A 152 3.18 9.78 17.25
C TYR A 152 2.48 10.68 18.29
N ASP A 153 2.14 11.91 17.92
CA ASP A 153 1.24 12.77 18.69
C ASP A 153 -0.23 12.31 18.50
N PRO A 154 -0.97 12.03 19.60
CA PRO A 154 -2.35 11.56 19.52
C PRO A 154 -3.31 12.53 18.81
N ALA A 155 -3.15 13.85 19.00
CA ALA A 155 -4.04 14.84 18.41
C ALA A 155 -3.85 14.93 16.89
N LEU A 156 -2.61 14.84 16.42
CA LEU A 156 -2.31 14.85 14.98
C LEU A 156 -2.74 13.54 14.31
N HIS A 157 -2.56 12.40 14.97
CA HIS A 157 -3.07 11.12 14.47
C HIS A 157 -4.61 11.11 14.40
N ASP A 158 -5.28 11.58 15.45
CA ASP A 158 -6.74 11.63 15.50
C ASP A 158 -7.34 12.65 14.53
N ALA A 159 -6.62 13.73 14.19
CA ALA A 159 -7.05 14.68 13.17
C ALA A 159 -7.19 14.03 11.78
N GLU A 160 -6.38 13.01 11.49
CA GLU A 160 -6.42 12.26 10.24
C GLU A 160 -7.41 11.08 10.30
N ARG A 161 -7.38 10.31 11.38
CA ARG A 161 -8.09 9.01 11.48
C ARG A 161 -9.40 9.06 12.27
N GLY A 162 -9.73 10.20 12.84
CA GLY A 162 -10.91 10.42 13.68
C GLY A 162 -10.61 10.28 15.18
N ALA A 163 -11.49 10.85 15.99
CA ALA A 163 -11.29 10.96 17.44
C ALA A 163 -11.13 9.61 18.15
N GLY A 164 -10.11 9.52 19.00
CA GLY A 164 -9.73 8.33 19.74
C GLY A 164 -9.20 7.20 18.87
N ALA A 165 -8.70 7.51 17.67
CA ALA A 165 -8.04 6.54 16.79
C ALA A 165 -6.72 6.08 17.41
N PHE A 166 -5.87 7.02 17.83
CA PHE A 166 -4.54 6.76 18.36
C PHE A 166 -4.58 5.72 19.49
N SER A 167 -5.43 5.96 20.49
CA SER A 167 -5.59 5.04 21.62
C SER A 167 -6.03 3.63 21.19
N LYS A 168 -6.92 3.50 20.20
CA LYS A 168 -7.35 2.19 19.69
C LYS A 168 -6.23 1.48 18.92
N THR A 169 -5.45 2.22 18.15
CA THR A 169 -4.28 1.72 17.42
C THR A 169 -3.23 1.18 18.38
N VAL A 170 -2.89 1.95 19.42
CA VAL A 170 -1.93 1.54 20.47
C VAL A 170 -2.39 0.26 21.19
N ILE A 171 -3.68 0.14 21.54
CA ILE A 171 -4.22 -1.11 22.13
C ILE A 171 -3.97 -2.33 21.23
N GLY A 172 -4.11 -2.17 19.91
CA GLY A 172 -3.82 -3.22 18.94
C GLY A 172 -2.33 -3.54 18.84
N MET A 173 -1.48 -2.50 18.80
CA MET A 173 -0.03 -2.65 18.77
C MET A 173 0.51 -3.34 20.02
N ASP A 174 0.02 -2.97 21.21
CA ASP A 174 0.37 -3.63 22.47
C ASP A 174 -0.01 -5.11 22.47
N TRP A 175 -1.18 -5.44 21.90
CA TRP A 175 -1.60 -6.83 21.73
C TRP A 175 -0.67 -7.59 20.76
N LEU A 176 -0.31 -6.98 19.63
CA LEU A 176 0.63 -7.58 18.67
C LEU A 176 2.01 -7.83 19.30
N GLN A 177 2.58 -6.83 19.96
CA GLN A 177 3.86 -6.93 20.66
C GLN A 177 3.84 -8.04 21.73
N LYS A 178 2.83 -8.06 22.59
CA LYS A 178 2.69 -9.07 23.65
C LYS A 178 2.65 -10.50 23.12
N ASN A 179 2.18 -10.69 21.88
CA ASN A 179 2.06 -11.99 21.24
C ASN A 179 3.18 -12.25 20.20
N GLY A 180 4.25 -11.47 20.22
CA GLY A 180 5.46 -11.71 19.43
C GLY A 180 5.28 -11.54 17.93
N PHE A 181 4.39 -10.64 17.49
CA PHE A 181 4.26 -10.32 16.07
C PHE A 181 5.33 -9.32 15.64
N LYS A 182 5.90 -9.54 14.44
CA LYS A 182 6.75 -8.55 13.80
C LYS A 182 5.90 -7.36 13.35
N MET A 183 6.26 -6.17 13.81
CA MET A 183 5.58 -4.93 13.46
C MET A 183 6.47 -4.02 12.61
N ALA A 184 5.82 -3.32 11.71
CA ALA A 184 6.32 -2.14 11.02
C ALA A 184 5.30 -1.01 11.20
N VAL A 185 5.66 0.22 10.91
CA VAL A 185 4.78 1.38 10.97
C VAL A 185 4.81 2.14 9.64
N ALA A 186 3.65 2.57 9.20
CA ALA A 186 3.47 3.57 8.16
C ALA A 186 3.01 4.87 8.82
N GLY A 187 3.74 5.96 8.61
CA GLY A 187 3.42 7.28 9.11
C GLY A 187 3.54 8.36 8.04
N ARG A 188 3.27 9.61 8.41
CA ARG A 188 3.36 10.77 7.50
C ARG A 188 4.52 11.67 7.92
N SER A 189 5.26 12.19 6.94
CA SER A 189 6.41 13.10 7.18
C SER A 189 6.03 14.58 7.26
N ILE A 190 4.78 14.95 6.98
CA ILE A 190 4.35 16.34 6.80
C ILE A 190 4.25 17.15 8.10
N PHE A 191 4.09 16.48 9.23
CA PHE A 191 3.89 17.16 10.50
C PHE A 191 5.18 17.79 11.06
N GLU A 192 6.32 17.42 10.50
CA GLU A 192 7.62 17.79 11.01
C GLU A 192 8.42 18.64 10.03
N HIS A 193 9.39 19.39 10.58
CA HIS A 193 10.26 20.26 9.80
C HIS A 193 11.24 19.49 8.90
N SER A 194 11.60 18.26 9.28
CA SER A 194 12.47 17.39 8.50
C SER A 194 12.15 15.90 8.70
N GLU A 195 12.63 15.06 7.78
CA GLU A 195 12.54 13.60 7.97
C GLU A 195 13.28 13.16 9.23
N ALA A 196 14.44 13.76 9.55
CA ALA A 196 15.20 13.43 10.75
C ALA A 196 14.38 13.66 12.03
N ASP A 197 13.62 14.76 12.07
CA ASP A 197 12.72 15.07 13.20
C ASP A 197 11.59 14.03 13.30
N SER A 198 10.97 13.69 12.16
CA SER A 198 9.96 12.61 12.11
C SER A 198 10.50 11.30 12.67
N ARG A 199 11.68 10.89 12.21
CA ARG A 199 12.36 9.65 12.63
C ARG A 199 12.65 9.65 14.12
N ALA A 200 13.12 10.77 14.67
CA ALA A 200 13.39 10.92 16.10
C ALA A 200 12.11 10.81 16.93
N GLY A 201 11.00 11.41 16.47
CA GLY A 201 9.70 11.30 17.14
C GLY A 201 9.14 9.88 17.15
N TYR A 202 9.21 9.16 16.02
CA TYR A 202 8.86 7.73 15.98
C TYR A 202 9.77 6.88 16.87
N ALA A 203 11.07 7.15 16.91
CA ALA A 203 12.00 6.44 17.80
C ALA A 203 11.65 6.62 19.28
N ALA A 204 11.27 7.85 19.68
CA ALA A 204 10.81 8.14 21.04
C ALA A 204 9.51 7.39 21.36
N PHE A 205 8.53 7.41 20.44
CA PHE A 205 7.28 6.66 20.57
C PHE A 205 7.51 5.15 20.71
N TYR A 206 8.37 4.56 19.87
CA TYR A 206 8.69 3.13 19.97
C TYR A 206 9.38 2.80 21.30
N THR A 207 10.28 3.67 21.77
CA THR A 207 10.95 3.50 23.07
C THR A 207 9.96 3.56 24.23
N GLU A 208 9.02 4.51 24.21
CA GLU A 208 8.00 4.68 25.25
C GLU A 208 7.12 3.44 25.39
N HIS A 209 6.72 2.82 24.28
CA HIS A 209 5.87 1.62 24.26
C HIS A 209 6.66 0.29 24.21
N GLY A 210 7.99 0.35 24.12
CA GLY A 210 8.87 -0.81 24.01
C GLY A 210 8.76 -1.58 22.68
N TYR A 211 8.24 -0.96 21.62
CA TYR A 211 8.07 -1.61 20.33
C TYR A 211 9.42 -1.88 19.65
N GLU A 212 9.64 -3.12 19.21
CA GLU A 212 10.85 -3.54 18.48
C GLU A 212 10.79 -3.11 17.01
N ILE A 213 10.78 -1.80 16.77
CA ILE A 213 10.71 -1.19 15.44
C ILE A 213 11.86 -0.20 15.29
N ASP A 214 12.67 -0.35 14.25
CA ASP A 214 13.75 0.60 13.94
C ASP A 214 13.21 1.78 13.14
N ALA A 215 13.12 2.94 13.80
CA ALA A 215 12.66 4.18 13.17
C ALA A 215 13.53 4.61 11.99
N ASN A 216 14.81 4.25 11.94
CA ASN A 216 15.74 4.63 10.86
C ASN A 216 15.73 3.64 9.70
N ASN A 217 15.09 2.49 9.85
CA ASN A 217 14.94 1.52 8.77
C ASN A 217 13.73 1.92 7.91
N PRO A 218 13.92 2.30 6.63
CA PRO A 218 12.84 2.79 5.77
C PRO A 218 11.79 1.72 5.42
N GLY A 219 12.09 0.43 5.58
CA GLY A 219 11.12 -0.67 5.40
C GLY A 219 10.31 -0.98 6.66
N MET A 220 10.87 -0.71 7.85
CA MET A 220 10.18 -0.87 9.13
C MET A 220 9.38 0.36 9.55
N THR A 221 9.87 1.56 9.25
CA THR A 221 9.13 2.81 9.42
C THR A 221 9.06 3.48 8.05
N VAL A 222 7.91 3.38 7.40
CA VAL A 222 7.68 4.01 6.11
C VAL A 222 7.08 5.39 6.38
N LEU A 223 7.72 6.45 5.88
CA LEU A 223 7.20 7.81 6.00
C LEU A 223 6.72 8.28 4.64
N PHE A 224 5.41 8.47 4.52
CA PHE A 224 4.78 8.91 3.28
C PHE A 224 4.78 10.44 3.20
N PRO A 225 5.14 11.00 2.03
CA PRO A 225 4.85 12.40 1.73
C PRO A 225 3.35 12.59 1.48
N GLU A 226 2.88 13.83 1.48
CA GLU A 226 1.46 14.12 1.27
C GLU A 226 1.02 13.94 -0.19
N MET A 227 -0.15 13.30 -0.37
CA MET A 227 -0.85 13.12 -1.65
C MET A 227 -1.71 14.34 -2.02
N ASP A 228 -1.12 15.54 -1.99
CA ASP A 228 -1.81 16.75 -2.45
C ASP A 228 -1.80 16.84 -3.99
N GLU A 229 -2.96 16.57 -4.59
CA GLU A 229 -3.21 16.67 -6.04
C GLU A 229 -3.39 18.11 -6.53
N THR A 230 -3.49 19.10 -5.63
CA THR A 230 -3.59 20.53 -5.98
C THR A 230 -2.24 21.17 -6.28
N ILE A 231 -1.15 20.40 -6.14
CA ILE A 231 0.21 20.83 -6.47
C ILE A 231 0.55 20.41 -7.89
N GLU A 232 1.01 21.37 -8.69
CA GLU A 232 1.49 21.08 -10.04
C GLU A 232 2.80 20.29 -10.01
N VAL A 233 2.87 19.24 -10.82
CA VAL A 233 4.06 18.39 -10.96
C VAL A 233 4.53 18.33 -12.41
N PRO A 234 5.84 18.11 -12.65
CA PRO A 234 6.33 17.86 -14.00
C PRO A 234 5.87 16.47 -14.49
N GLU A 235 5.69 16.34 -15.80
CA GLU A 235 5.54 15.03 -16.43
C GLU A 235 6.91 14.37 -16.56
N ILE A 236 6.94 13.03 -16.52
CA ILE A 236 8.18 12.27 -16.59
C ILE A 236 8.38 11.80 -18.03
N THR A 237 9.44 12.30 -18.67
CA THR A 237 9.85 11.90 -20.02
C THR A 237 10.96 10.85 -19.96
N THR A 238 11.21 10.16 -21.07
CA THR A 238 12.34 9.21 -21.16
C THR A 238 13.69 9.86 -20.84
N ALA A 239 13.87 11.15 -21.15
CA ALA A 239 15.09 11.88 -20.83
C ALA A 239 15.29 12.09 -19.32
N CYS A 240 14.21 12.09 -18.52
CA CYS A 240 14.29 12.29 -17.07
C CYS A 240 15.13 11.21 -16.38
N TRP A 241 15.24 9.99 -16.92
CA TRP A 241 16.07 8.93 -16.36
C TRP A 241 17.55 9.34 -16.26
N GLY A 242 18.09 9.90 -17.36
CA GLY A 242 19.45 10.42 -17.38
C GLY A 242 19.62 11.68 -16.54
N ILE A 243 18.65 12.60 -16.58
CA ILE A 243 18.69 13.88 -15.86
C ILE A 243 18.70 13.66 -14.34
N LEU A 244 17.86 12.74 -13.85
CA LEU A 244 17.71 12.45 -12.42
C LEU A 244 18.67 11.36 -11.92
N ASN A 245 19.46 10.77 -12.82
CA ASN A 245 20.30 9.61 -12.53
C ASN A 245 19.51 8.47 -11.85
N LYS A 246 18.34 8.14 -12.40
CA LYS A 246 17.43 7.08 -11.93
C LYS A 246 17.20 6.02 -13.00
N SER A 247 16.96 4.78 -12.57
CA SER A 247 16.59 3.68 -13.46
C SER A 247 15.06 3.48 -13.46
N PRO A 248 14.44 3.14 -14.61
CA PRO A 248 13.05 2.65 -14.64
C PRO A 248 12.82 1.47 -13.69
N ASP A 249 13.84 0.62 -13.49
CA ASP A 249 13.77 -0.56 -12.62
C ASP A 249 13.70 -0.21 -11.12
N SER A 250 13.91 1.05 -10.73
CA SER A 250 13.75 1.48 -9.33
C SER A 250 12.34 1.99 -9.02
N ILE A 251 11.46 2.02 -10.01
CA ILE A 251 10.07 2.45 -9.85
C ILE A 251 9.22 1.26 -9.41
N MET A 252 8.32 1.44 -8.44
CA MET A 252 7.51 0.34 -7.89
C MET A 252 6.77 -0.49 -8.95
N CYS A 253 6.24 0.14 -10.01
CA CYS A 253 5.55 -0.59 -11.08
C CYS A 253 6.49 -1.43 -11.97
N SER A 254 7.81 -1.42 -11.75
CA SER A 254 8.71 -2.41 -12.34
C SER A 254 8.69 -3.73 -11.56
N SER A 255 8.52 -3.70 -10.24
CA SER A 255 8.70 -4.85 -9.35
C SER A 255 7.44 -5.27 -8.60
N SER A 256 6.30 -4.63 -8.84
CA SER A 256 5.04 -4.90 -8.14
C SER A 256 3.81 -4.79 -9.03
N ARG A 257 2.77 -5.56 -8.68
CA ARG A 257 1.41 -5.45 -9.22
C ARG A 257 0.40 -5.49 -8.08
N MET A 258 -0.80 -4.98 -8.31
CA MET A 258 -1.92 -5.06 -7.35
C MET A 258 -3.13 -5.73 -7.95
N VAL A 259 -3.67 -6.74 -7.26
CA VAL A 259 -4.94 -7.36 -7.60
C VAL A 259 -6.07 -6.68 -6.83
N VAL A 260 -7.15 -6.33 -7.53
CA VAL A 260 -8.35 -5.73 -6.94
C VAL A 260 -9.61 -6.42 -7.43
N LYS A 261 -10.67 -6.46 -6.62
CA LYS A 261 -11.97 -6.97 -7.04
C LYS A 261 -13.00 -5.84 -7.09
N ARG A 262 -13.45 -5.49 -8.29
CA ARG A 262 -14.50 -4.46 -8.49
C ARG A 262 -15.87 -5.02 -8.14
N LYS A 263 -16.73 -4.17 -7.58
CA LYS A 263 -18.13 -4.53 -7.35
C LYS A 263 -18.81 -4.93 -8.66
N GLY A 264 -19.43 -6.11 -8.66
CA GLY A 264 -20.13 -6.66 -9.84
C GLY A 264 -19.22 -7.32 -10.89
N ALA A 265 -17.90 -7.29 -10.72
CA ALA A 265 -17.00 -8.01 -11.64
C ALA A 265 -16.99 -9.52 -11.35
N GLU A 266 -16.94 -10.34 -12.39
CA GLU A 266 -16.83 -11.80 -12.25
C GLU A 266 -15.46 -12.24 -11.75
N LYS A 267 -14.40 -11.53 -12.15
CA LYS A 267 -12.99 -11.81 -11.80
C LYS A 267 -12.29 -10.58 -11.22
N PRO A 268 -11.22 -10.76 -10.42
CA PRO A 268 -10.34 -9.66 -10.06
C PRO A 268 -9.60 -9.10 -11.28
N ALA A 269 -9.14 -7.85 -11.16
CA ALA A 269 -8.32 -7.17 -12.13
C ALA A 269 -6.91 -6.95 -11.55
N VAL A 270 -5.90 -6.98 -12.42
CA VAL A 270 -4.50 -6.71 -12.07
C VAL A 270 -4.14 -5.31 -12.51
N LEU A 271 -3.64 -4.50 -11.58
CA LEU A 271 -3.28 -3.11 -11.75
C LEU A 271 -1.76 -2.93 -11.67
N ALA A 272 -1.27 -1.92 -12.38
CA ALA A 272 0.12 -1.50 -12.36
C ALA A 272 0.52 -0.80 -11.05
N CYS A 273 -0.41 -0.14 -10.36
CA CYS A 273 -0.13 0.73 -9.22
C CYS A 273 -1.04 0.43 -8.04
N THR A 274 -0.47 0.40 -6.83
CA THR A 274 -1.24 0.26 -5.59
C THR A 274 -2.05 1.51 -5.25
N LEU A 275 -1.61 2.69 -5.69
CA LEU A 275 -2.23 3.98 -5.35
C LEU A 275 -3.37 4.39 -6.28
N LEU A 276 -3.52 3.75 -7.44
CA LEU A 276 -4.46 4.16 -8.50
C LEU A 276 -5.49 3.07 -8.79
N PRO A 277 -6.28 2.60 -7.81
CA PRO A 277 -7.21 1.49 -8.02
C PRO A 277 -8.38 1.82 -8.95
N TYR A 278 -8.64 3.11 -9.19
CA TYR A 278 -9.78 3.60 -9.96
C TYR A 278 -9.42 4.11 -11.36
N GLU A 279 -8.12 4.24 -11.66
CA GLU A 279 -7.66 4.71 -12.96
C GLU A 279 -7.63 3.56 -13.97
N ALA A 280 -8.54 3.61 -14.94
CA ALA A 280 -8.70 2.56 -15.94
C ALA A 280 -7.41 2.33 -16.77
N GLU A 281 -6.62 3.38 -16.99
CA GLU A 281 -5.34 3.29 -17.72
C GLU A 281 -4.30 2.42 -17.02
N PHE A 282 -4.41 2.23 -15.70
CA PHE A 282 -3.49 1.40 -14.91
C PHE A 282 -4.01 -0.03 -14.73
N GLU A 283 -5.17 -0.39 -15.31
CA GLU A 283 -5.71 -1.75 -15.32
C GLU A 283 -5.12 -2.55 -16.48
N LEU A 284 -4.38 -3.61 -16.17
CA LEU A 284 -3.59 -4.35 -17.16
C LEU A 284 -4.29 -5.60 -17.70
N GLY A 285 -5.29 -6.11 -16.98
CA GLY A 285 -6.10 -7.27 -17.36
C GLY A 285 -6.58 -8.05 -16.15
N THR A 286 -6.85 -9.35 -16.32
CA THR A 286 -7.38 -10.21 -15.24
C THR A 286 -6.42 -11.30 -14.80
N THR A 287 -5.28 -11.45 -15.49
CA THR A 287 -4.25 -12.44 -15.16
C THR A 287 -2.88 -11.77 -14.96
N LEU A 288 -1.95 -12.46 -14.32
CA LEU A 288 -0.58 -12.00 -14.21
C LEU A 288 0.11 -11.93 -15.58
N ALA A 289 -0.26 -12.81 -16.51
CA ALA A 289 0.23 -12.74 -17.89
C ALA A 289 -0.20 -11.44 -18.60
N ASP A 290 -1.46 -11.00 -18.40
CA ASP A 290 -1.92 -9.71 -18.94
C ASP A 290 -1.14 -8.52 -18.32
N ALA A 291 -0.64 -8.69 -17.10
CA ALA A 291 0.05 -7.68 -16.32
C ALA A 291 1.55 -7.52 -16.65
N GLU A 292 2.10 -8.32 -17.57
CA GLU A 292 3.47 -8.23 -18.09
C GLU A 292 3.67 -7.11 -19.13
N LYS A 293 2.79 -6.10 -19.09
CA LYS A 293 2.85 -4.91 -19.96
C LYS A 293 3.69 -3.81 -19.33
N ASP A 294 4.29 -3.00 -20.20
CA ASP A 294 4.91 -1.74 -19.83
C ASP A 294 3.87 -0.75 -19.31
N VAL A 295 4.27 0.06 -18.34
CA VAL A 295 3.43 1.04 -17.67
C VAL A 295 3.93 2.43 -18.04
N ALA A 296 3.08 3.25 -18.68
CA ALA A 296 3.38 4.65 -18.89
C ALA A 296 3.25 5.42 -17.57
N LEU A 297 4.17 6.35 -17.29
CA LEU A 297 4.10 7.21 -16.11
C LEU A 297 3.11 8.37 -16.34
N ASN A 298 1.85 7.99 -16.56
CA ASN A 298 0.77 8.87 -16.97
C ASN A 298 -0.15 9.28 -15.82
N HIS A 299 0.42 9.62 -14.66
CA HIS A 299 -0.36 10.16 -13.54
C HIS A 299 0.52 11.09 -12.69
N PRO A 300 -0.04 12.16 -12.08
CA PRO A 300 0.70 13.01 -11.15
C PRO A 300 1.42 12.23 -10.04
N HIS A 301 0.81 11.15 -9.55
CA HIS A 301 1.41 10.28 -8.53
C HIS A 301 2.66 9.53 -9.00
N CYS A 302 2.76 9.20 -10.29
CA CYS A 302 3.99 8.60 -10.83
C CYS A 302 5.18 9.55 -10.66
N ALA A 303 4.98 10.83 -10.99
CA ALA A 303 5.98 11.87 -10.82
C ALA A 303 6.25 12.14 -9.34
N LYS A 304 5.22 12.44 -8.56
CA LYS A 304 5.33 12.88 -7.17
C LYS A 304 5.91 11.81 -6.25
N PHE A 305 5.42 10.57 -6.32
CA PHE A 305 5.79 9.53 -5.36
C PHE A 305 6.97 8.70 -5.80
N CYS A 306 6.93 8.13 -7.01
CA CYS A 306 7.97 7.19 -7.41
C CYS A 306 9.20 7.89 -7.96
N VAL A 307 9.03 8.86 -8.86
CA VAL A 307 10.16 9.47 -9.57
C VAL A 307 10.81 10.59 -8.77
N LEU A 308 10.05 11.46 -8.11
CA LEU A 308 10.59 12.58 -7.34
C LEU A 308 10.64 12.30 -5.83
N GLY A 309 9.61 11.67 -5.27
CA GLY A 309 9.49 11.42 -3.83
C GLY A 309 10.23 10.18 -3.30
N GLY A 310 10.56 9.21 -4.16
CA GLY A 310 11.25 7.98 -3.77
C GLY A 310 10.48 7.03 -2.84
N ALA A 311 9.18 7.22 -2.66
CA ALA A 311 8.37 6.43 -1.72
C ALA A 311 8.08 5.01 -2.28
N SER A 312 8.18 3.99 -1.41
CA SER A 312 7.70 2.64 -1.67
C SER A 312 6.80 2.13 -0.53
N CYS A 313 5.77 1.38 -0.89
CA CYS A 313 4.91 0.64 0.02
C CYS A 313 5.45 -0.78 0.29
N SER A 314 6.43 -1.30 -0.45
CA SER A 314 7.02 -2.62 -0.15
C SER A 314 7.84 -2.58 1.14
N ALA A 315 8.11 -3.75 1.72
CA ALA A 315 9.10 -3.88 2.80
C ALA A 315 10.53 -3.63 2.29
#